data_AF-A0A673TWD6-F1
#
_entry.id   AF-A0A673TWD6-F1
#
_cell.length_a   1.000
_cell.length_b   1.000
_cell.length_c   1.000
_cell.angle_alpha   90.00
_cell.angle_beta   90.00
_cell.angle_gamma   90.00
#
_symmetry.space_group_name_H-M   'P 1'
#
loop_
_entity.id
_entity.type
_entity.pdbx_description
1 polymer ?
#
loop_
_entity_poly.entity_id
_entity_poly.type
_entity_poly.pdbx_seq_one_letter_code
_entity_poly.pdbx_strand_id
1 'polypeptide(L)'
;ISALQKGYNQVLHQTLSERNSEITSLKNEGENLRKDNAVTSGMVSSLQKEVLTRDEQIQRLKQEVNQLKSENKEKGHQLEVLSSRLEHFRSQVIKATSGRVKPLLDQAVTDQQLTEKITRVTEDSMHLQQKKWALQKETHLHNSKWEEITENVEKLKTSLDSCQACMKMSCGSKDLKKELDLLQSLQVSPPVSGLQKVALGILRLSLSWLEGTERLLGDVGIQLSSSEAGYWHFFLLPHVVA
;
A
#
# COMPACT_ATOMS: atom_id res chain seq x y z
N ILE A 1 12.64 -46.57 -63.72
CA ILE A 1 13.83 -46.12 -62.96
C ILE A 1 13.72 -44.64 -62.57
N SER A 2 13.43 -43.71 -63.49
CA SER A 2 13.41 -42.26 -63.21
C SER A 2 12.36 -41.76 -62.20
N ALA A 3 11.16 -42.35 -62.15
CA ALA A 3 10.10 -41.94 -61.20
C ALA A 3 10.43 -42.30 -59.74
N LEU A 4 11.03 -43.46 -59.52
CA LEU A 4 11.48 -43.90 -58.19
C LEU A 4 12.63 -43.03 -57.69
N GLN A 5 13.61 -42.72 -58.55
CA GLN A 5 14.70 -41.80 -58.21
C GLN A 5 14.17 -40.40 -57.85
N LYS A 6 13.17 -39.89 -58.57
CA LYS A 6 12.53 -38.61 -58.28
C LYS A 6 11.82 -38.62 -56.91
N GLY A 7 11.04 -39.67 -56.62
CA GLY A 7 10.35 -39.83 -55.34
C GLY A 7 11.32 -39.96 -54.16
N TYR A 8 12.40 -40.74 -54.32
CA TYR A 8 13.47 -40.86 -53.33
C TYR A 8 14.14 -39.51 -53.03
N ASN A 9 14.52 -38.76 -54.07
CA ASN A 9 15.13 -37.45 -53.90
C ASN A 9 14.18 -36.46 -53.20
N GLN A 10 12.87 -36.49 -53.51
CA GLN A 10 11.89 -35.63 -52.85
C GLN A 10 11.75 -35.93 -51.35
N VAL A 11 11.64 -37.20 -50.97
CA VAL A 11 11.56 -37.62 -49.57
C VAL A 11 12.85 -37.29 -48.82
N LEU A 12 14.00 -37.50 -49.46
CA LEU A 12 15.31 -37.15 -48.90
C LEU A 12 15.43 -35.64 -48.66
N HIS A 13 15.05 -34.79 -49.63
CA HIS A 13 15.07 -33.34 -49.47
C HIS A 13 14.14 -32.87 -48.35
N GLN A 14 12.93 -33.43 -48.26
CA GLN A 14 11.98 -33.10 -47.20
C GLN A 14 12.57 -33.46 -45.82
N THR A 15 13.08 -34.68 -45.67
CA THR A 15 13.66 -35.15 -44.40
C THR A 15 14.87 -34.33 -43.98
N LEU A 16 15.74 -33.96 -44.93
CA LEU A 16 16.90 -33.11 -44.65
C LEU A 16 16.48 -31.70 -44.25
N SER A 17 15.44 -31.14 -44.89
CA SER A 17 14.91 -29.82 -44.55
C SER A 17 14.32 -29.80 -43.14
N GLU A 18 13.53 -30.82 -42.78
CA GLU A 18 12.96 -30.97 -41.43
C GLU A 18 14.06 -31.08 -40.38
N ARG A 19 15.06 -31.95 -40.61
CA ARG A 19 16.22 -32.11 -39.74
C ARG A 19 17.01 -30.81 -39.58
N ASN A 20 17.21 -30.04 -40.65
CA ASN A 20 17.90 -28.76 -40.58
C ASN A 20 17.10 -27.71 -39.76
N SER A 21 15.77 -27.72 -39.88
CA SER A 21 14.89 -26.88 -39.07
C SER A 21 14.97 -27.25 -37.60
N GLU A 22 14.95 -28.54 -37.27
CA GLU A 22 15.07 -29.06 -35.91
C GLU A 22 16.44 -28.70 -35.31
N ILE A 23 17.54 -28.89 -36.05
CA ILE A 23 18.89 -28.49 -35.63
C ILE A 23 18.94 -26.99 -35.31
N THR A 24 18.32 -26.15 -36.16
CA THR A 24 18.27 -24.70 -35.92
C THR A 24 17.48 -24.36 -34.66
N SER A 25 16.33 -25.01 -34.45
CA SER A 25 15.51 -24.82 -33.25
C SER A 25 16.26 -25.22 -31.97
N LEU A 26 16.84 -26.42 -31.94
CA LEU A 26 17.61 -26.93 -30.80
C LEU A 26 18.84 -26.06 -30.50
N LYS A 27 19.50 -25.54 -31.55
CA LYS A 27 20.63 -24.61 -31.38
C LYS A 27 20.18 -23.31 -30.70
N ASN A 28 19.06 -22.75 -31.13
CA ASN A 28 18.51 -21.52 -30.53
C ASN A 28 18.07 -21.75 -29.08
N GLU A 29 17.41 -22.88 -28.81
CA GLU A 29 17.02 -23.27 -27.45
C GLU A 29 18.25 -23.44 -26.54
N GLY A 30 19.31 -24.10 -27.02
CA GLY A 30 20.57 -24.23 -26.29
C GLY A 30 21.25 -22.89 -26.02
N GLU A 31 21.19 -21.94 -26.95
CA GLU A 31 21.70 -20.59 -26.73
C GLU A 31 20.88 -19.82 -25.68
N ASN A 32 19.55 -19.94 -25.71
CA ASN A 32 18.66 -19.34 -24.72
C ASN A 32 18.91 -19.91 -23.33
N LEU A 33 18.95 -21.24 -23.19
CA LEU A 33 19.27 -21.91 -21.92
C LEU A 33 20.63 -21.47 -21.37
N ARG A 34 21.63 -21.26 -22.23
CA ARG A 34 22.95 -20.74 -21.82
C ARG A 34 22.86 -19.32 -21.26
N LYS A 35 22.05 -18.45 -21.88
CA LYS A 35 21.81 -17.07 -21.39
C LYS A 35 21.08 -17.10 -20.06
N ASP A 36 20.01 -17.88 -19.94
CA ASP A 36 19.21 -18.00 -18.71
C ASP A 36 20.05 -18.55 -17.55
N ASN A 37 20.91 -19.54 -17.82
CA ASN A 37 21.82 -20.08 -16.82
C ASN A 37 22.85 -19.04 -16.35
N ALA A 38 23.36 -18.20 -17.25
CA ALA A 38 24.28 -17.12 -16.88
C ALA A 38 23.60 -16.06 -16.00
N VAL A 39 22.36 -15.67 -16.33
CA VAL A 39 21.56 -14.73 -15.52
C VAL A 39 21.27 -15.34 -14.15
N THR A 40 20.80 -16.58 -14.11
CA THR A 40 20.48 -17.30 -12.87
C THR A 40 21.71 -17.42 -11.97
N SER A 41 22.86 -17.78 -12.53
CA SER A 41 24.13 -17.85 -11.80
C SER A 41 24.52 -16.50 -11.18
N GLY A 42 24.38 -15.39 -11.94
CA GLY A 42 24.63 -14.04 -11.43
C GLY A 42 23.69 -13.64 -10.29
N MET A 43 22.41 -14.01 -10.38
CA MET A 43 21.44 -13.79 -9.30
C MET A 43 21.80 -14.60 -8.05
N VAL A 44 22.18 -15.87 -8.21
CA VAL A 44 22.59 -16.73 -7.08
C VAL A 44 23.83 -16.15 -6.38
N SER A 45 24.84 -15.71 -7.12
CA SER A 45 26.03 -15.07 -6.53
C SER A 45 25.68 -13.77 -5.78
N SER A 46 24.76 -12.97 -6.33
CA SER A 46 24.31 -11.73 -5.69
C SER A 46 23.55 -12.02 -4.38
N LEU A 47 22.65 -13.00 -4.40
CA LEU A 47 21.91 -13.45 -3.21
C LEU A 47 22.83 -14.04 -2.15
N GLN A 48 23.84 -14.82 -2.54
CA GLN A 48 24.85 -15.35 -1.60
C GLN A 48 25.60 -14.23 -0.87
N LYS A 49 26.01 -13.18 -1.60
CA LYS A 49 26.67 -12.01 -0.99
C LYS A 49 25.73 -11.26 -0.04
N GLU A 50 24.47 -11.12 -0.41
CA GLU A 50 23.46 -10.45 0.42
C GLU A 50 23.19 -11.24 1.71
N VAL A 51 23.10 -12.58 1.64
CA VAL A 51 22.96 -13.46 2.81
C VAL A 51 24.14 -13.28 3.77
N LEU A 52 25.38 -13.31 3.28
CA LEU A 52 26.56 -13.09 4.12
C LEU A 52 26.54 -11.72 4.81
N THR A 53 26.16 -10.67 4.07
CA THR A 53 26.05 -9.31 4.63
C THR A 53 24.98 -9.22 5.72
N ARG A 54 23.82 -9.87 5.51
CA ARG A 54 22.75 -9.94 6.52
C ARG A 54 23.17 -10.75 7.74
N ASP A 55 23.89 -11.84 7.57
CA ASP A 55 24.41 -12.64 8.69
C ASP A 55 25.36 -11.82 9.57
N GLU A 56 26.26 -11.03 8.97
CA GLU A 56 27.14 -10.10 9.71
C GLU A 56 26.34 -9.03 10.48
N GLN A 57 25.27 -8.50 9.89
CA GLN A 57 24.38 -7.56 10.58
C GLN A 57 23.65 -8.21 11.75
N ILE A 58 23.14 -9.44 11.58
CA ILE A 58 22.49 -10.21 12.64
C ILE A 58 23.46 -10.45 13.80
N GLN A 59 24.72 -10.82 13.52
CA GLN A 59 25.71 -11.01 14.59
C GLN A 59 26.00 -9.71 15.35
N ARG A 60 26.12 -8.58 14.65
CA ARG A 60 26.30 -7.27 15.31
C ARG A 60 25.11 -6.89 16.18
N LEU A 61 23.88 -7.00 15.67
CA LEU A 61 22.67 -6.72 16.44
C LEU A 61 22.55 -7.64 17.66
N LYS A 62 22.94 -8.91 17.54
CA LYS A 62 22.94 -9.85 18.65
C LYS A 62 23.93 -9.43 19.75
N GLN A 63 25.11 -8.92 19.39
CA GLN A 63 26.07 -8.37 20.35
C GLN A 63 25.53 -7.13 21.05
N GLU A 64 24.91 -6.20 20.29
CA GLU A 64 24.32 -4.98 20.84
C GLU A 64 23.17 -5.29 21.81
N VAL A 65 22.28 -6.23 21.47
CA VAL A 65 21.21 -6.69 22.37
C VAL A 65 21.78 -7.28 23.66
N ASN A 66 22.85 -8.07 23.58
CA ASN A 66 23.48 -8.63 24.76
C ASN A 66 24.10 -7.56 25.66
N GLN A 67 24.71 -6.52 25.05
CA GLN A 67 25.28 -5.38 25.76
C GLN A 67 24.18 -4.54 26.44
N LEU A 68 23.11 -4.20 25.73
CA LEU A 68 21.98 -3.47 26.32
C LEU A 68 21.31 -4.28 27.45
N LYS A 69 21.25 -5.60 27.32
CA LYS A 69 20.71 -6.48 28.36
C LYS A 69 21.58 -6.47 29.63
N SER A 70 22.90 -6.44 29.52
CA SER A 70 23.80 -6.35 30.68
C SER A 70 23.71 -4.97 31.34
N GLU A 71 23.68 -3.89 30.55
CA GLU A 71 23.51 -2.53 31.05
C GLU A 71 22.17 -2.33 31.76
N ASN A 72 21.09 -2.89 31.22
CA ASN A 72 19.77 -2.80 31.84
C ASN A 72 19.72 -3.57 33.17
N LYS A 73 20.39 -4.73 33.25
CA LYS A 73 20.55 -5.45 34.52
C LYS A 73 21.30 -4.61 35.54
N GLU A 74 22.42 -4.00 35.16
CA GLU A 74 23.21 -3.14 36.05
C GLU A 74 22.40 -1.95 36.57
N LYS A 75 21.70 -1.23 35.69
CA LYS A 75 20.80 -0.14 36.09
C LYS A 75 19.68 -0.62 37.03
N GLY A 76 19.16 -1.82 36.82
CA GLY A 76 18.20 -2.46 37.73
C GLY A 76 18.75 -2.64 39.15
N HIS A 77 19.98 -3.15 39.28
CA HIS A 77 20.63 -3.29 40.59
C HIS A 77 20.87 -1.92 41.26
N GLN A 78 21.29 -0.92 40.48
CA GLN A 78 21.48 0.45 41.01
C GLN A 78 20.17 1.04 41.54
N LEU A 79 19.05 0.84 40.83
CA LEU A 79 17.73 1.27 41.28
C LEU A 79 17.31 0.59 42.58
N GLU A 80 17.56 -0.71 42.72
CA GLU A 80 17.25 -1.47 43.94
C GLU A 80 18.06 -0.95 45.15
N VAL A 81 19.34 -0.66 44.95
CA VAL A 81 20.19 -0.05 45.98
C VAL A 81 19.68 1.34 46.37
N LEU A 82 19.33 2.18 45.39
CA LEU A 82 18.79 3.51 45.65
C LEU A 82 17.44 3.46 46.38
N SER A 83 16.56 2.54 46.00
CA SER A 83 15.28 2.31 46.66
C SER A 83 15.48 1.92 48.13
N SER A 84 16.40 0.99 48.40
CA SER A 84 16.76 0.58 49.76
C SER A 84 17.30 1.73 50.60
N ARG A 85 18.12 2.61 50.01
CA ARG A 85 18.63 3.82 50.68
C ARG A 85 17.52 4.82 50.97
N LEU A 86 16.57 5.00 50.04
CA LEU A 86 15.43 5.90 50.22
C LEU A 86 14.53 5.41 51.36
N GLU A 87 14.24 4.12 51.44
CA GLU A 87 13.45 3.53 52.54
C GLU A 87 14.16 3.66 53.90
N HIS A 88 15.48 3.48 53.92
CA HIS A 88 16.28 3.71 55.12
C HIS A 88 16.24 5.19 55.54
N PHE A 89 16.40 6.12 54.60
CA PHE A 89 16.30 7.55 54.85
C PHE A 89 14.91 7.94 55.37
N ARG A 90 13.84 7.45 54.73
CA ARG A 90 12.46 7.63 55.17
C ARG A 90 12.28 7.15 56.62
N SER A 91 12.79 5.98 56.94
CA SER A 91 12.75 5.43 58.30
C SER A 91 13.48 6.32 59.32
N GLN A 92 14.64 6.88 58.96
CA GLN A 92 15.37 7.82 59.81
C GLN A 92 14.63 9.14 60.00
N VAL A 93 14.04 9.70 58.94
CA VAL A 93 13.21 10.92 59.03
C VAL A 93 12.05 10.70 59.98
N ILE A 94 11.31 9.60 59.84
CA ILE A 94 10.19 9.25 60.73
C ILE A 94 10.68 9.15 62.19
N LYS A 95 11.80 8.47 62.46
CA LYS A 95 12.35 8.35 63.82
C LYS A 95 12.76 9.71 64.40
N ALA A 96 13.42 10.56 63.61
CA ALA A 96 13.89 11.87 64.04
C ALA A 96 12.74 12.85 64.30
N THR A 97 11.66 12.79 63.51
CA THR A 97 10.47 13.63 63.70
C THR A 97 9.54 13.09 64.79
N SER A 98 9.52 11.78 65.02
CA SER A 98 8.70 11.15 66.07
C SER A 98 9.31 11.23 67.48
N GLY A 99 10.57 11.66 67.62
CA GLY A 99 11.31 11.71 68.89
C GLY A 99 11.21 13.00 69.70
N ARG A 100 10.36 13.97 69.32
CA ARG A 100 10.29 15.26 70.02
C ARG A 100 8.86 15.83 70.18
N VAL A 101 7.87 15.00 70.46
CA VAL A 101 6.48 15.46 70.65
C VAL A 101 5.86 14.85 71.92
N LYS A 102 5.76 15.69 72.96
CA LYS A 102 4.78 15.61 74.06
C LYS A 102 3.37 15.57 73.43
N PRO A 103 2.41 14.76 73.92
CA PRO A 103 1.34 14.21 73.10
C PRO A 103 0.42 15.30 72.53
N LEU A 104 0.41 15.41 71.20
CA LEU A 104 -0.60 16.14 70.45
C LEU A 104 -1.18 15.16 69.42
N LEU A 105 -1.99 14.22 69.90
CA LEU A 105 -2.94 13.53 69.05
C LEU A 105 -4.11 14.51 68.88
N ASP A 106 -4.31 15.07 67.68
CA ASP A 106 -5.65 15.24 67.10
C ASP A 106 -5.73 15.77 65.66
N GLN A 107 -4.88 15.26 64.76
CA GLN A 107 -5.32 15.15 63.36
C GLN A 107 -4.63 13.98 62.67
N ALA A 108 -4.72 12.80 63.27
CA ALA A 108 -4.42 11.57 62.56
C ALA A 108 -5.45 11.43 61.43
N VAL A 109 -5.00 11.23 60.19
CA VAL A 109 -5.87 10.80 59.09
C VAL A 109 -6.56 9.53 59.57
N THR A 110 -7.83 9.66 59.94
CA THR A 110 -8.66 8.56 60.44
C THR A 110 -8.81 7.50 59.34
N ASP A 111 -8.86 6.22 59.72
CA ASP A 111 -9.07 5.10 58.78
C ASP A 111 -10.26 5.36 57.85
N GLN A 112 -11.30 6.04 58.34
CA GLN A 112 -12.46 6.46 57.55
C GLN A 112 -12.12 7.41 56.39
N GLN A 113 -11.22 8.39 56.58
CA GLN A 113 -10.76 9.28 55.52
C GLN A 113 -9.89 8.55 54.48
N LEU A 114 -9.15 7.54 54.92
CA LEU A 114 -8.35 6.69 54.04
C LEU A 114 -9.26 5.80 53.20
N THR A 115 -10.27 5.17 53.81
CA THR A 115 -11.27 4.36 53.12
C THR A 115 -12.03 5.20 52.09
N GLU A 116 -12.50 6.39 52.45
CA GLU A 116 -13.24 7.26 51.53
C GLU A 116 -12.39 7.72 50.33
N LYS A 117 -11.10 8.02 50.54
CA LYS A 117 -10.18 8.33 49.43
C LYS A 117 -9.92 7.13 48.54
N ILE A 118 -9.73 5.94 49.12
CA ILE A 118 -9.55 4.70 48.35
C ILE A 118 -10.80 4.45 47.49
N THR A 119 -12.00 4.55 48.07
CA THR A 119 -13.26 4.39 47.35
C THR A 119 -13.38 5.38 46.20
N ARG A 120 -13.13 6.69 46.44
CA ARG A 120 -13.13 7.69 45.36
C ARG A 120 -12.14 7.37 44.24
N VAL A 121 -10.90 7.01 44.59
CA VAL A 121 -9.88 6.68 43.59
C VAL A 121 -10.27 5.43 42.80
N THR A 122 -10.88 4.42 43.43
CA THR A 122 -11.38 3.24 42.74
C THR A 122 -12.52 3.59 41.78
N GLU A 123 -13.46 4.42 42.23
CA GLU A 123 -14.61 4.85 41.43
C GLU A 123 -14.18 5.71 40.23
N ASP A 124 -13.26 6.66 40.44
CA ASP A 124 -12.64 7.46 39.39
C ASP A 124 -11.86 6.59 38.39
N SER A 125 -11.13 5.59 38.87
CA SER A 125 -10.39 4.65 38.03
C SER A 125 -11.32 3.82 37.15
N MET A 126 -12.44 3.33 37.69
CA MET A 126 -13.47 2.62 36.94
C MET A 126 -14.11 3.52 35.88
N HIS A 127 -14.47 4.75 36.24
CA HIS A 127 -15.01 5.73 35.31
C HIS A 127 -14.03 6.07 34.17
N LEU A 128 -12.74 6.27 34.49
CA LEU A 128 -11.69 6.51 33.50
C LEU A 128 -11.49 5.31 32.57
N GLN A 129 -11.53 4.07 33.08
CA GLN A 129 -11.47 2.86 32.27
C GLN A 129 -12.68 2.74 31.33
N GLN A 130 -13.89 3.04 31.82
CA GLN A 130 -15.10 3.03 31.01
C GLN A 130 -15.04 4.09 29.89
N LYS A 131 -14.57 5.30 30.21
CA LYS A 131 -14.36 6.37 29.23
C LYS A 131 -13.29 5.98 28.20
N LYS A 132 -12.20 5.35 28.62
CA LYS A 132 -11.15 4.83 27.73
C LYS A 132 -11.73 3.79 26.75
N TRP A 133 -12.52 2.85 27.25
CA TRP A 133 -13.19 1.84 26.41
C TRP A 133 -14.12 2.47 25.36
N ALA A 134 -14.95 3.44 25.78
CA ALA A 134 -15.87 4.13 24.87
C ALA A 134 -15.12 4.89 23.75
N LEU A 135 -14.08 5.65 24.11
CA LEU A 135 -13.26 6.38 23.14
C LEU A 135 -12.54 5.44 22.19
N GLN A 136 -12.02 4.32 22.69
CA GLN A 136 -11.35 3.32 21.85
C GLN A 136 -12.31 2.71 20.82
N LYS A 137 -13.53 2.36 21.24
CA LYS A 137 -14.57 1.84 20.34
C LYS A 137 -14.94 2.86 19.25
N GLU A 138 -15.14 4.12 19.63
CA GLU A 138 -15.45 5.20 18.67
C GLU A 138 -14.30 5.41 17.67
N THR A 139 -13.06 5.37 18.15
CA THR A 139 -11.86 5.48 17.30
C THR A 139 -11.80 4.34 16.28
N HIS A 140 -12.05 3.10 16.69
CA HIS A 140 -12.06 1.96 15.78
C HIS A 140 -13.18 2.08 14.73
N LEU A 141 -14.38 2.50 15.12
CA LEU A 141 -15.51 2.69 14.20
C LEU A 141 -15.22 3.81 13.20
N HIS A 142 -14.69 4.93 13.70
CA HIS A 142 -14.27 6.05 12.87
C HIS A 142 -13.20 5.62 11.86
N ASN A 143 -12.16 4.89 12.30
CA ASN A 143 -11.09 4.42 11.42
C ASN A 143 -11.63 3.52 10.28
N SER A 144 -12.48 2.55 10.61
CA SER A 144 -13.13 1.68 9.61
C SER A 144 -13.95 2.47 8.60
N LYS A 145 -14.69 3.50 9.06
CA LYS A 145 -15.48 4.36 8.19
C LYS A 145 -14.62 5.23 7.27
N TRP A 146 -13.48 5.71 7.76
CA TRP A 146 -12.53 6.48 6.94
C TRP A 146 -11.81 5.62 5.91
N GLU A 147 -11.44 4.39 6.27
CA GLU A 147 -10.89 3.41 5.33
C GLU A 147 -11.88 3.13 4.19
N GLU A 148 -13.15 2.89 4.51
CA GLU A 148 -14.21 2.69 3.51
C GLU A 148 -14.38 3.90 2.58
N ILE A 149 -14.41 5.12 3.13
CA ILE A 149 -14.52 6.35 2.31
C ILE A 149 -13.30 6.49 1.40
N THR A 150 -12.10 6.23 1.92
CA THR A 150 -10.84 6.33 1.15
C THR A 150 -10.82 5.34 -0.01
N GLU A 151 -11.22 4.09 0.24
CA GLU A 151 -11.34 3.07 -0.82
C GLU A 151 -12.35 3.47 -1.91
N ASN A 152 -13.52 3.98 -1.51
CA ASN A 152 -14.53 4.46 -2.46
C ASN A 152 -14.04 5.64 -3.31
N VAL A 153 -13.26 6.56 -2.71
CA VAL A 153 -12.67 7.70 -3.43
C VAL A 153 -11.64 7.22 -4.46
N GLU A 154 -10.78 6.26 -4.11
CA GLU A 154 -9.81 5.70 -5.07
C GLU A 154 -10.48 4.91 -6.21
N LYS A 155 -11.56 4.16 -5.93
CA LYS A 155 -12.38 3.53 -6.97
C LYS A 155 -12.99 4.56 -7.93
N LEU A 156 -13.56 5.64 -7.39
CA LEU A 156 -14.10 6.71 -8.21
C LEU A 156 -13.01 7.36 -9.07
N LYS A 157 -11.86 7.67 -8.48
CA LYS A 157 -10.71 8.28 -9.16
C LYS A 157 -10.20 7.43 -10.32
N THR A 158 -9.98 6.14 -10.11
CA THR A 158 -9.53 5.22 -11.16
C THR A 158 -10.51 5.14 -12.34
N SER A 159 -11.82 5.14 -12.07
CA SER A 159 -12.83 5.19 -13.13
C SER A 159 -12.83 6.53 -13.89
N LEU A 160 -12.60 7.64 -13.18
CA LEU A 160 -12.44 8.96 -13.81
C LEU A 160 -11.16 9.07 -14.64
N ASP A 161 -10.06 8.47 -14.20
CA ASP A 161 -8.81 8.39 -14.94
C ASP A 161 -9.00 7.62 -16.26
N SER A 162 -9.78 6.54 -16.26
CA SER A 162 -10.15 5.83 -17.50
C SER A 162 -10.97 6.71 -18.45
N CYS A 163 -11.97 7.44 -17.95
CA CYS A 163 -12.74 8.39 -18.74
C CYS A 163 -11.83 9.49 -19.35
N GLN A 164 -10.92 10.03 -18.53
CA GLN A 164 -9.96 11.05 -18.95
C GLN A 164 -8.96 10.50 -19.98
N ALA A 165 -8.48 9.28 -19.80
CA ALA A 165 -7.60 8.61 -20.74
C ALA A 165 -8.28 8.40 -22.09
N CYS A 166 -9.55 7.98 -22.09
CA CYS A 166 -10.35 7.92 -23.32
C CYS A 166 -10.32 9.27 -24.03
N MET A 167 -10.68 10.36 -23.36
CA MET A 167 -10.74 11.69 -23.98
C MET A 167 -9.39 12.23 -24.47
N LYS A 168 -8.28 11.83 -23.84
CA LYS A 168 -6.92 12.21 -24.27
C LYS A 168 -6.44 11.40 -25.45
N MET A 169 -6.77 10.12 -25.47
CA MET A 169 -6.60 9.26 -26.64
C MET A 169 -7.62 9.70 -27.70
N SER A 170 -7.42 9.37 -28.96
CA SER A 170 -8.36 9.71 -30.04
C SER A 170 -9.63 8.83 -29.99
N CYS A 171 -10.28 8.70 -28.82
CA CYS A 171 -11.44 7.84 -28.64
C CYS A 171 -12.73 8.53 -29.13
N GLY A 172 -13.63 7.75 -29.73
CA GLY A 172 -14.93 8.26 -30.20
C GLY A 172 -15.97 8.33 -29.08
N SER A 173 -17.10 8.98 -29.35
CA SER A 173 -18.24 9.11 -28.43
C SER A 173 -18.72 7.76 -27.89
N LYS A 174 -18.64 6.71 -28.70
CA LYS A 174 -19.02 5.33 -28.32
C LYS A 174 -18.15 4.78 -27.19
N ASP A 175 -16.86 5.09 -27.17
CA ASP A 175 -15.94 4.56 -26.16
C ASP A 175 -16.07 5.35 -24.86
N LEU A 176 -16.18 6.69 -24.94
CA LEU A 176 -16.47 7.52 -23.77
C LEU A 176 -17.81 7.15 -23.12
N LYS A 177 -18.82 6.81 -23.94
CA LYS A 177 -20.13 6.35 -23.45
C LYS A 177 -20.04 5.04 -22.66
N LYS A 178 -19.23 4.08 -23.11
CA LYS A 178 -18.99 2.83 -22.35
C LYS A 178 -18.34 3.12 -20.99
N GLU A 179 -17.32 3.97 -20.96
CA GLU A 179 -16.65 4.36 -19.71
C GLU A 179 -17.61 5.11 -18.77
N LEU A 180 -18.51 5.92 -19.32
CA LEU A 180 -19.55 6.61 -18.54
C LEU A 180 -20.55 5.62 -17.92
N ASP A 181 -20.94 4.57 -18.64
CA ASP A 181 -21.83 3.51 -18.13
C ASP A 181 -21.16 2.71 -17.00
N LEU A 182 -19.84 2.47 -17.10
CA LEU A 182 -19.05 1.89 -16.02
C LEU A 182 -18.98 2.81 -14.79
N LEU A 183 -18.73 4.10 -14.99
CA LEU A 183 -18.72 5.09 -13.92
C LEU A 183 -20.10 5.20 -13.24
N GLN A 184 -21.20 5.06 -13.99
CA GLN A 184 -22.56 5.11 -13.45
C GLN A 184 -22.93 3.85 -12.66
N SER A 185 -22.41 2.69 -13.06
CA SER A 185 -22.65 1.41 -12.37
C SER A 185 -21.72 1.17 -11.18
N LEU A 186 -20.68 2.00 -11.02
CA LEU A 186 -19.76 1.93 -9.89
C LEU A 186 -20.49 2.15 -8.56
N GLN A 187 -20.42 1.15 -7.67
CA GLN A 187 -20.96 1.27 -6.31
C GLN A 187 -20.00 2.08 -5.45
N VAL A 188 -20.51 3.19 -4.89
CA VAL A 188 -19.77 4.03 -3.94
C VAL A 188 -20.66 4.34 -2.73
N SER A 189 -20.02 4.60 -1.59
CA SER A 189 -20.73 4.99 -0.37
C SER A 189 -21.48 6.33 -0.50
N PRO A 190 -22.51 6.58 0.33
CA PRO A 190 -23.31 7.81 0.24
C PRO A 190 -22.51 9.12 0.24
N PRO A 191 -21.43 9.29 1.03
CA PRO A 191 -20.61 10.52 0.99
C PRO A 191 -19.93 10.77 -0.36
N VAL A 192 -19.56 9.71 -1.08
CA VAL A 192 -18.82 9.77 -2.36
C VAL A 192 -19.77 9.82 -3.56
N SER A 193 -21.01 9.35 -3.40
CA SER A 193 -22.04 9.37 -4.45
C SER A 193 -22.35 10.78 -4.97
N GLY A 194 -22.26 11.81 -4.11
CA GLY A 194 -22.41 13.20 -4.54
C GLY A 194 -21.36 13.62 -5.58
N LEU A 195 -20.09 13.25 -5.34
CA LEU A 195 -18.98 13.53 -6.27
C LEU A 195 -19.14 12.76 -7.59
N GLN A 196 -19.51 11.48 -7.51
CA GLN A 196 -19.79 10.66 -8.69
C GLN A 196 -20.87 11.29 -9.57
N LYS A 197 -21.97 11.79 -8.99
CA LYS A 197 -23.05 12.46 -9.74
C LYS A 197 -22.59 13.73 -10.45
N VAL A 198 -21.79 14.56 -9.76
CA VAL A 198 -21.23 15.78 -10.37
C VAL A 198 -20.30 15.43 -11.53
N ALA A 199 -19.41 14.44 -11.34
CA ALA A 199 -18.50 14.00 -12.38
C ALA A 199 -19.23 13.42 -13.60
N LEU A 200 -20.26 12.59 -13.38
CA LEU A 200 -21.15 12.10 -14.44
C LEU A 200 -21.84 13.24 -15.18
N GLY A 201 -22.27 14.29 -14.49
CA GLY A 201 -22.87 15.48 -15.11
C GLY A 201 -21.92 16.18 -16.07
N ILE A 202 -20.66 16.39 -15.64
CA ILE A 202 -19.61 17.00 -16.46
C ILE A 202 -19.29 16.12 -17.68
N LEU A 203 -19.08 14.82 -17.47
CA LEU A 203 -18.72 13.89 -18.55
C LEU A 203 -19.86 13.71 -19.57
N ARG A 204 -21.13 13.74 -19.13
CA ARG A 204 -22.29 13.74 -20.05
C ARG A 204 -22.32 14.98 -20.93
N LEU A 205 -22.00 16.16 -20.37
CA LEU A 205 -21.89 17.37 -21.16
C LEU A 205 -20.76 17.22 -22.19
N SER A 206 -19.57 16.77 -21.78
CA SER A 206 -18.46 16.51 -22.70
C SER A 206 -18.81 15.51 -23.80
N LEU A 207 -19.52 14.42 -23.47
CA LEU A 207 -20.00 13.44 -24.42
C LEU A 207 -20.96 14.07 -25.44
N SER A 208 -21.89 14.92 -25.02
CA SER A 208 -22.84 15.59 -25.93
C SER A 208 -22.13 16.50 -26.95
N TRP A 209 -21.07 17.20 -26.52
CA TRP A 209 -20.23 18.01 -27.41
C TRP A 209 -19.48 17.13 -28.41
N LEU A 210 -18.93 16.00 -27.96
CA LEU A 210 -18.23 15.05 -28.82
C LEU A 210 -19.19 14.46 -29.86
N GLU A 211 -20.36 13.96 -29.45
CA GLU A 211 -21.40 13.44 -30.36
C GLU A 211 -21.90 14.48 -31.37
N GLY A 212 -21.98 15.77 -30.98
CA GLY A 212 -22.31 16.85 -31.90
C GLY A 212 -21.22 17.11 -32.93
N THR A 213 -19.97 17.10 -32.49
CA THR A 213 -18.79 17.32 -33.36
C THR A 213 -18.61 16.17 -34.34
N GLU A 214 -18.75 14.92 -33.90
CA GLU A 214 -18.69 13.74 -34.76
C GLU A 214 -19.76 13.75 -35.84
N ARG A 215 -20.99 14.19 -35.50
CA ARG A 215 -22.08 14.34 -36.48
C ARG A 215 -21.75 15.38 -37.55
N LEU A 216 -21.31 16.57 -37.15
CA LEU A 216 -20.93 17.63 -38.10
C LEU A 216 -19.77 17.20 -39.02
N LEU A 217 -18.77 16.50 -38.47
CA LEU A 217 -17.67 15.95 -39.28
C LEU A 217 -18.19 14.90 -40.28
N GLY A 218 -19.11 14.04 -39.84
CA GLY A 218 -19.79 13.07 -40.70
C GLY A 218 -20.58 13.73 -41.83
N ASP A 219 -21.30 14.82 -41.55
CA ASP A 219 -22.07 15.58 -42.54
C ASP A 219 -21.19 16.21 -43.64
N VAL A 220 -19.93 16.52 -43.30
CA VAL A 220 -18.90 17.04 -44.24
C VAL A 220 -18.09 15.90 -44.89
N GLY A 221 -18.40 14.64 -44.58
CA GLY A 221 -17.79 13.45 -45.19
C GLY A 221 -16.49 12.97 -44.52
N ILE A 222 -16.15 13.48 -43.33
CA ILE A 222 -14.97 13.04 -42.57
C ILE A 222 -15.38 11.87 -41.67
N GLN A 223 -14.95 10.64 -42.00
CA GLN A 223 -15.17 9.47 -41.16
C GLN A 223 -14.11 9.37 -40.06
N LEU A 224 -14.56 9.38 -38.80
CA LEU A 224 -13.75 9.06 -37.63
C LEU A 224 -13.74 7.54 -37.46
N SER A 225 -12.74 6.87 -38.04
CA SER A 225 -12.56 5.43 -37.87
C SER A 225 -12.24 5.10 -36.42
N SER A 226 -13.07 4.26 -35.80
CA SER A 226 -12.94 3.85 -34.39
C SER A 226 -11.85 2.79 -34.14
N SER A 227 -10.99 2.50 -35.11
CA SER A 227 -9.95 1.49 -34.95
C SER A 227 -8.82 1.68 -35.96
N GLU A 228 -7.60 1.68 -35.39
CA GLU A 228 -6.26 1.62 -35.98
C GLU A 228 -5.50 2.95 -36.13
N ALA A 229 -4.50 3.06 -35.24
CA ALA A 229 -3.32 3.93 -35.23
C ALA A 229 -3.18 4.91 -36.41
N GLY A 230 -3.93 6.02 -36.35
CA GLY A 230 -3.79 7.14 -37.26
C GLY A 230 -3.37 8.39 -36.49
N TYR A 231 -2.10 8.77 -36.62
CA TYR A 231 -1.54 10.00 -36.08
C TYR A 231 -2.40 11.22 -36.45
N TRP A 232 -3.17 11.75 -35.50
CA TRP A 232 -3.78 13.09 -35.59
C TRP A 232 -2.73 14.21 -35.38
N HIS A 233 -1.53 14.05 -35.93
CA HIS A 233 -0.47 15.06 -35.82
C HIS A 233 -0.71 16.28 -36.73
N PHE A 234 -1.77 16.28 -37.53
CA PHE A 234 -1.97 17.26 -38.60
C PHE A 234 -3.05 18.34 -38.35
N PHE A 235 -3.84 18.28 -37.28
CA PHE A 235 -4.97 19.22 -37.12
C PHE A 235 -5.00 20.05 -35.83
N LEU A 236 -3.97 20.03 -34.99
CA LEU A 236 -3.90 20.93 -33.84
C LEU A 236 -2.59 21.72 -33.78
N LEU A 237 -2.75 23.04 -34.05
CA LEU A 237 -1.87 24.22 -33.86
C LEU A 237 -1.20 24.75 -35.14
N PRO A 238 -1.23 26.10 -35.36
CA PRO A 238 -0.83 27.14 -34.40
C PRO A 238 -2.01 27.91 -33.80
N HIS A 239 -2.06 28.08 -32.48
CA HIS A 239 -1.56 29.29 -31.81
C HIS A 239 -1.96 30.59 -32.52
N VAL A 240 -3.11 31.12 -32.13
CA VAL A 240 -3.40 32.55 -32.25
C VAL A 240 -2.44 33.27 -31.30
N VAL A 241 -1.35 33.78 -31.88
CA VAL A 241 -0.60 34.92 -31.33
C VAL A 241 -1.02 36.12 -32.17
N ALA A 242 -1.93 36.93 -31.64
CA ALA A 242 -2.09 38.37 -31.84
C ALA A 242 -3.21 38.85 -30.93
#